data_AF-A0A8T5FDR7-F1
#
_entry.id   AF-A0A8T5FDR7-F1
#
_cell.length_a   1.000
_cell.length_b   1.000
_cell.length_c   1.000
_cell.angle_alpha   90.00
_cell.angle_beta   90.00
_cell.angle_gamma   90.00
#
_symmetry.space_group_name_H-M   'P 1'
#
loop_
_entity.id
_entity.type
_entity.pdbx_description
1 polymer ?
#
loop_
_entity_poly.entity_id
_entity_poly.type
_entity_poly.pdbx_seq_one_letter_code
_entity_poly.pdbx_strand_id
1 'polypeptide(L)'
;MSNDISKLLLEQFKKIGVNQDLEGNLIEFLEETDRFTDVRNFLERSIEVFLAWEQNPQESMAVMSKWNPSMAQYQVLSMNMKPEQLAVMWKGKDWPKIWGNEWIEFQKNHPMVIPGTDEAQKPMNKRKSEKDFEEIKKNMEDSRNFVREIKFKDIIYDNYDQTEFDGWPIISPMYSRFLPAKIAVITLADMMRDRKSPLIDFEEFKINAYDIAEEVAAKLIKYETANKIKRSHKKSTGLPKPYDKEFDMTDDQSIKELRYKNKYFGKVTKRTETATHLDGLLSSLGLVKVFSDGFSKHAKITLTENGKNFYLLNNPVFGGKLDQSLSKEESMFLTTKCILQRPLQLKINKKITKLVSETEHGKSPDMTGDLDKICVESIEEFFKENPDEPNKIRIENDIIAKSERMNTENERIRKHLKDNKDTLDSKEKIKLRKRLKQTPIEAMRSAVMGRLTELGVVEWEINSNSRSEYKIANKELADSLMNIKIN
;
A
#
# COMPACT_ATOMS: atom_id res chain seq x y z
N MET A 1 11.57 -23.20 -36.05
CA MET A 1 12.33 -22.06 -36.59
C MET A 1 12.77 -21.07 -35.50
N SER A 2 11.97 -20.75 -34.46
CA SER A 2 12.42 -19.77 -33.43
C SER A 2 13.57 -20.28 -32.54
N ASN A 3 13.59 -21.57 -32.16
CA ASN A 3 14.64 -22.14 -31.29
C ASN A 3 16.09 -22.01 -31.82
N ASP A 4 16.32 -21.91 -33.13
CA ASP A 4 17.67 -21.73 -33.69
C ASP A 4 18.13 -20.27 -33.65
N ILE A 5 17.19 -19.32 -33.73
CA ILE A 5 17.47 -17.88 -33.69
C ILE A 5 17.83 -17.48 -32.25
N SER A 6 17.04 -17.90 -31.25
CA SER A 6 17.31 -17.62 -29.83
C SER A 6 18.70 -18.09 -29.40
N LYS A 7 19.12 -19.26 -29.88
CA LYS A 7 20.42 -19.86 -29.56
C LYS A 7 21.59 -19.07 -30.19
N LEU A 8 21.41 -18.59 -31.41
CA LEU A 8 22.38 -17.75 -32.11
C LEU A 8 22.55 -16.38 -31.43
N LEU A 9 21.44 -15.76 -30.99
CA LEU A 9 21.44 -14.49 -30.27
C LEU A 9 22.14 -14.62 -28.90
N LEU A 10 21.85 -15.70 -28.18
CA LEU A 10 22.45 -16.00 -26.87
C LEU A 10 23.98 -16.18 -26.96
N GLU A 11 24.49 -16.80 -28.03
CA GLU A 11 25.93 -16.91 -28.27
C GLU A 11 26.59 -15.56 -28.60
N GLN A 12 25.87 -14.65 -29.27
CA GLN A 12 26.38 -13.31 -29.58
C GLN A 12 26.45 -12.43 -28.33
N PHE A 13 25.44 -12.47 -27.46
CA PHE A 13 25.44 -11.68 -26.22
C PHE A 13 26.50 -12.12 -25.21
N LYS A 14 26.72 -13.44 -25.09
CA LYS A 14 27.80 -13.99 -24.26
C LYS A 14 29.20 -13.53 -24.68
N LYS A 15 29.43 -13.30 -25.98
CA LYS A 15 30.71 -12.78 -26.49
C LYS A 15 30.95 -11.30 -26.13
N ILE A 16 29.88 -10.54 -25.89
CA ILE A 16 29.93 -9.09 -25.60
C ILE A 16 29.91 -8.82 -24.08
N GLY A 17 29.60 -9.82 -23.26
CA GLY A 17 29.64 -9.72 -21.79
C GLY A 17 28.46 -8.94 -21.19
N VAL A 18 27.29 -9.03 -21.81
CA VAL A 18 26.05 -8.44 -21.29
C VAL A 18 25.63 -9.15 -20.00
N ASN A 19 25.08 -8.42 -19.02
CA ASN A 19 24.60 -9.01 -17.76
C ASN A 19 23.46 -10.02 -18.04
N GLN A 20 23.50 -11.20 -17.41
CA GLN A 20 22.52 -12.28 -17.55
C GLN A 20 21.06 -11.83 -17.34
N ASP A 21 20.80 -10.86 -16.46
CA ASP A 21 19.44 -10.34 -16.23
C ASP A 21 18.90 -9.50 -17.40
N LEU A 22 19.78 -8.96 -18.24
CA LEU A 22 19.43 -8.17 -19.44
C LEU A 22 19.33 -9.04 -20.70
N GLU A 23 20.04 -10.17 -20.74
CA GLU A 23 20.08 -11.08 -21.90
C GLU A 23 18.68 -11.64 -22.24
N GLY A 24 17.92 -12.09 -21.25
CA GLY A 24 16.57 -12.63 -21.47
C GLY A 24 15.60 -11.61 -22.08
N ASN A 25 15.56 -10.41 -21.50
CA ASN A 25 14.69 -9.32 -21.96
C ASN A 25 15.06 -8.82 -23.37
N LEU A 26 16.35 -8.83 -23.71
CA LEU A 26 16.84 -8.42 -25.03
C LEU A 26 16.49 -9.45 -26.11
N ILE A 27 16.57 -10.75 -25.80
CA ILE A 27 16.19 -11.81 -26.73
C ILE A 27 14.68 -11.77 -26.99
N GLU A 28 13.88 -11.72 -25.93
CA GLU A 28 12.42 -11.60 -26.05
C GLU A 28 12.03 -10.36 -26.89
N PHE A 29 12.61 -9.20 -26.58
CA PHE A 29 12.35 -7.97 -27.34
C PHE A 29 12.74 -8.07 -28.82
N LEU A 30 13.88 -8.69 -29.15
CA LEU A 30 14.36 -8.82 -30.53
C LEU A 30 13.61 -9.90 -31.32
N GLU A 31 13.06 -10.92 -30.66
CA GLU A 31 12.20 -11.93 -31.29
C GLU A 31 10.79 -11.40 -31.61
N GLU A 32 10.31 -10.45 -30.81
CA GLU A 32 8.97 -9.85 -30.97
C GLU A 32 8.93 -8.67 -31.96
N THR A 33 10.08 -8.20 -32.46
CA THR A 33 10.15 -7.00 -33.29
C THR A 33 10.88 -7.21 -34.62
N ASP A 34 10.19 -6.94 -35.72
CA ASP A 34 10.79 -6.89 -37.07
C ASP A 34 11.59 -5.60 -37.34
N ARG A 35 11.80 -4.77 -36.30
CA ARG A 35 12.38 -3.42 -36.44
C ARG A 35 13.89 -3.44 -36.61
N PHE A 36 14.55 -4.47 -36.09
CA PHE A 36 16.00 -4.63 -36.14
C PHE A 36 16.31 -5.90 -36.94
N THR A 37 17.27 -5.81 -37.86
CA THR A 37 17.63 -6.95 -38.71
C THR A 37 18.41 -8.01 -37.94
N ASP A 38 19.14 -7.59 -36.92
CA ASP A 38 19.94 -8.43 -36.02
C ASP A 38 20.36 -7.63 -34.76
N VAL A 39 21.06 -8.30 -33.83
CA VAL A 39 21.61 -7.70 -32.60
C VAL A 39 22.54 -6.54 -32.90
N ARG A 40 23.35 -6.66 -33.96
CA ARG A 40 24.33 -5.64 -34.32
C ARG A 40 23.61 -4.36 -34.74
N ASN A 41 22.56 -4.45 -35.54
CA ASN A 41 21.73 -3.32 -35.94
C ASN A 41 21.06 -2.64 -34.74
N PHE A 42 20.59 -3.42 -33.76
CA PHE A 42 20.06 -2.88 -32.51
C PHE A 42 21.14 -2.12 -31.72
N LEU A 43 22.32 -2.71 -31.55
CA LEU A 43 23.43 -2.10 -30.81
C LEU A 43 23.94 -0.83 -31.50
N GLU A 44 24.17 -0.86 -32.81
CA GLU A 44 24.62 0.29 -33.59
C GLU A 44 23.63 1.46 -33.47
N ARG A 45 22.32 1.21 -33.62
CA ARG A 45 21.28 2.24 -33.44
C ARG A 45 21.23 2.78 -32.02
N SER A 46 21.33 1.90 -31.02
CA SER A 46 21.30 2.29 -29.61
C SER A 46 22.51 3.16 -29.24
N ILE A 47 23.69 2.79 -29.72
CA ILE A 47 24.93 3.55 -29.53
C ILE A 47 24.84 4.89 -30.26
N GLU A 48 24.32 4.95 -31.49
CA GLU A 48 24.14 6.21 -32.22
C GLU A 48 23.25 7.20 -31.45
N VAL A 49 22.11 6.74 -30.93
CA VAL A 49 21.19 7.60 -30.16
C VAL A 49 21.84 8.05 -28.85
N PHE A 50 22.51 7.13 -28.14
CA PHE A 50 23.15 7.45 -26.87
C PHE A 50 24.32 8.43 -27.04
N LEU A 51 25.19 8.21 -28.04
CA LEU A 51 26.29 9.11 -28.34
C LEU A 51 25.80 10.49 -28.78
N ALA A 52 24.73 10.55 -29.59
CA ALA A 52 24.14 11.82 -29.98
C ALA A 52 23.62 12.59 -28.76
N TRP A 53 23.00 11.91 -27.80
CA TRP A 53 22.57 12.52 -26.55
C TRP A 53 23.75 13.05 -25.72
N GLU A 54 24.80 12.26 -25.53
CA GLU A 54 25.97 12.66 -24.72
C GLU A 54 26.79 13.79 -25.36
N GLN A 55 26.92 13.79 -26.69
CA GLN A 55 27.72 14.79 -27.42
C GLN A 55 26.96 16.09 -27.67
N ASN A 56 25.71 15.99 -28.12
CA ASN A 56 24.85 17.14 -28.37
C ASN A 56 23.37 16.76 -28.20
N PRO A 57 22.79 16.93 -27.00
CA PRO A 57 21.40 16.59 -26.74
C PRO A 57 20.40 17.20 -27.72
N GLN A 58 20.70 18.38 -28.29
CA GLN A 58 19.83 19.05 -29.25
C GLN A 58 19.73 18.31 -30.60
N GLU A 59 20.77 17.56 -30.98
CA GLU A 59 20.81 16.78 -32.22
C GLU A 59 20.31 15.35 -32.06
N SER A 60 20.17 14.86 -30.82
CA SER A 60 19.67 13.50 -30.52
C SER A 60 18.32 13.20 -31.18
N MET A 61 17.43 14.19 -31.23
CA MET A 61 16.11 14.08 -31.87
C MET A 61 16.20 13.85 -33.38
N ALA A 62 17.18 14.47 -34.05
CA ALA A 62 17.41 14.28 -35.48
C ALA A 62 17.99 12.89 -35.79
N VAL A 63 18.79 12.34 -34.87
CA VAL A 63 19.29 10.97 -34.97
C VAL A 63 18.15 9.96 -34.78
N MET A 64 17.30 10.16 -33.77
CA MET A 64 16.13 9.30 -33.55
C MET A 64 15.14 9.33 -34.73
N SER A 65 15.01 10.47 -35.42
CA SER A 65 14.09 10.62 -36.56
C SER A 65 14.59 10.01 -37.87
N LYS A 66 15.81 9.46 -37.92
CA LYS A 66 16.31 8.68 -39.07
C LYS A 66 15.46 7.44 -39.33
N TRP A 67 14.77 6.92 -38.32
CA TRP A 67 13.95 5.71 -38.41
C TRP A 67 12.48 6.02 -38.18
N ASN A 68 11.61 5.22 -38.78
CA ASN A 68 10.18 5.30 -38.55
C ASN A 68 9.87 5.04 -37.06
N PRO A 69 8.94 5.78 -36.44
CA PRO A 69 8.55 5.57 -35.06
C PRO A 69 7.70 4.30 -34.94
N SER A 70 7.67 3.69 -33.75
CA SER A 70 6.57 2.80 -33.40
C SER A 70 5.34 3.60 -32.99
N MET A 71 4.15 2.99 -32.98
CA MET A 71 2.93 3.64 -32.49
C MET A 71 3.12 4.17 -31.05
N ALA A 72 3.74 3.38 -30.17
CA ALA A 72 4.07 3.80 -28.80
C ALA A 72 5.00 5.03 -28.74
N GLN A 73 6.07 5.04 -29.54
CA GLN A 73 6.99 6.20 -29.59
C GLN A 73 6.31 7.45 -30.14
N TYR A 74 5.50 7.29 -31.19
CA TYR A 74 4.75 8.40 -31.78
C TYR A 74 3.72 8.96 -30.81
N GLN A 75 3.02 8.09 -30.08
CA GLN A 75 2.07 8.48 -29.02
C GLN A 75 2.73 9.27 -27.91
N VAL A 76 3.95 8.89 -27.49
CA VAL A 76 4.70 9.64 -26.46
C VAL A 76 5.19 10.99 -26.99
N LEU A 77 5.70 11.03 -28.22
CA LEU A 77 6.21 12.28 -28.81
C LEU A 77 5.09 13.29 -29.10
N SER A 78 3.89 12.82 -29.47
CA SER A 78 2.72 13.68 -29.66
C SER A 78 2.18 14.32 -28.39
N MET A 79 2.67 13.90 -27.21
CA MET A 79 2.36 14.58 -25.94
C MET A 79 3.06 15.93 -25.82
N ASN A 80 4.23 16.09 -26.42
CA ASN A 80 5.11 17.24 -26.21
C ASN A 80 5.37 18.05 -27.49
N MET A 81 4.95 17.54 -28.65
CA MET A 81 5.21 18.14 -29.95
C MET A 81 3.92 18.30 -30.74
N LYS A 82 3.78 19.44 -31.44
CA LYS A 82 2.64 19.68 -32.32
C LYS A 82 2.70 18.77 -33.56
N PRO A 83 1.56 18.44 -34.19
CA PRO A 83 1.52 17.60 -35.40
C PRO A 83 2.46 18.09 -36.51
N GLU A 84 2.61 19.40 -36.68
CA GLU A 84 3.49 19.98 -37.70
C GLU A 84 4.96 19.71 -37.39
N GLN A 85 5.35 19.73 -36.12
CA GLN A 85 6.72 19.42 -35.68
C GLN A 85 7.03 17.93 -35.87
N LEU A 86 6.08 17.07 -35.52
CA LEU A 86 6.20 15.62 -35.75
C LEU A 86 6.29 15.29 -37.25
N ALA A 87 5.51 15.97 -38.09
CA ALA A 87 5.58 15.80 -39.53
C ALA A 87 6.97 16.16 -40.07
N VAL A 88 7.59 17.25 -39.57
CA VAL A 88 8.97 17.63 -39.95
C VAL A 88 9.99 16.53 -39.60
N MET A 89 9.85 15.88 -38.44
CA MET A 89 10.78 14.81 -38.03
C MET A 89 10.86 13.67 -39.05
N TRP A 90 9.73 13.31 -39.67
CA TRP A 90 9.64 12.23 -40.65
C TRP A 90 9.25 12.70 -42.05
N LYS A 91 9.85 13.79 -42.51
CA LYS A 91 9.76 14.28 -43.91
C LYS A 91 8.32 14.46 -44.42
N GLY A 92 7.44 14.99 -43.58
CA GLY A 92 6.03 15.26 -43.90
C GLY A 92 5.09 14.06 -43.81
N LYS A 93 5.55 12.91 -43.28
CA LYS A 93 4.69 11.73 -43.11
C LYS A 93 3.71 11.90 -41.95
N ASP A 94 2.43 11.67 -42.24
CA ASP A 94 1.35 11.62 -41.26
C ASP A 94 1.14 10.16 -40.80
N TRP A 95 1.86 9.78 -39.75
CA TRP A 95 1.86 8.40 -39.24
C TRP A 95 0.48 7.89 -38.78
N PRO A 96 -0.33 8.68 -38.05
CA PRO A 96 -1.71 8.28 -37.72
C PRO A 96 -2.53 7.90 -38.96
N LYS A 97 -2.39 8.64 -40.07
CA LYS A 97 -3.07 8.28 -41.33
C LYS A 97 -2.47 7.05 -42.00
N ILE A 98 -1.15 6.86 -41.94
CA ILE A 98 -0.47 5.69 -42.51
C ILE A 98 -0.90 4.40 -41.80
N TRP A 99 -1.02 4.43 -40.47
CA TRP A 99 -1.45 3.29 -39.66
C TRP A 99 -2.97 3.08 -39.66
N GLY A 100 -3.75 4.12 -39.95
CA GLY A 100 -5.20 4.01 -40.12
C GLY A 100 -5.90 3.41 -38.90
N ASN A 101 -6.66 2.33 -39.12
CA ASN A 101 -7.46 1.69 -38.07
C ASN A 101 -6.60 1.06 -36.96
N GLU A 102 -5.39 0.59 -37.28
CA GLU A 102 -4.49 -0.01 -36.28
C GLU A 102 -4.07 1.04 -35.23
N TRP A 103 -3.92 2.30 -35.63
CA TRP A 103 -3.65 3.40 -34.71
C TRP A 103 -4.81 3.67 -33.76
N ILE A 104 -6.04 3.63 -34.27
CA ILE A 104 -7.25 3.85 -33.47
C ILE A 104 -7.40 2.72 -32.42
N GLU A 105 -7.19 1.47 -32.85
CA GLU A 105 -7.22 0.30 -31.96
C GLU A 105 -6.08 0.34 -30.94
N PHE A 106 -4.88 0.71 -31.38
CA PHE A 106 -3.73 0.91 -30.50
C PHE A 106 -4.03 1.95 -29.42
N GLN A 107 -4.60 3.11 -29.77
CA GLN A 107 -4.97 4.16 -28.81
C GLN A 107 -6.07 3.72 -27.85
N LYS A 108 -7.01 2.87 -28.29
CA LYS A 108 -8.07 2.32 -27.44
C LYS A 108 -7.51 1.37 -26.38
N ASN A 109 -6.56 0.52 -26.78
CA ASN A 109 -5.93 -0.47 -25.91
C ASN A 109 -4.79 0.14 -25.06
N HIS A 110 -4.22 1.25 -25.50
CA HIS A 110 -3.17 2.00 -24.81
C HIS A 110 -3.60 3.47 -24.64
N PRO A 111 -4.64 3.74 -23.83
CA PRO A 111 -5.14 5.09 -23.65
C PRO A 111 -4.07 5.99 -23.06
N MET A 112 -3.89 7.18 -23.65
CA MET A 112 -2.88 8.15 -23.24
C MET A 112 -3.09 8.58 -21.78
N VAL A 113 -2.02 8.53 -20.99
CA VAL A 113 -1.94 9.25 -19.71
C VAL A 113 -1.17 10.54 -19.99
N ILE A 114 -1.88 11.63 -20.24
CA ILE A 114 -1.28 12.95 -20.44
C ILE A 114 -0.95 13.52 -19.05
N PRO A 115 0.31 13.89 -18.75
CA PRO A 115 0.64 14.71 -17.59
C PRO A 115 -0.18 16.00 -17.67
N GLY A 116 -1.18 16.13 -16.80
CA GLY A 116 -2.08 17.29 -16.77
C GLY A 116 -3.50 17.08 -17.33
N THR A 117 -3.94 15.86 -17.70
CA THR A 117 -5.39 15.62 -17.88
C THR A 117 -6.12 15.38 -16.56
N ASP A 118 -7.45 15.52 -16.60
CA ASP A 118 -8.39 15.36 -15.49
C ASP A 118 -8.12 14.15 -14.59
N GLU A 119 -7.58 13.03 -15.09
CA GLU A 119 -7.27 11.86 -14.25
C GLU A 119 -6.05 12.04 -13.33
N ALA A 120 -4.98 12.69 -13.80
CA ALA A 120 -3.83 13.06 -12.97
C ALA A 120 -4.16 14.24 -12.05
N GLN A 121 -5.09 15.09 -12.48
CA GLN A 121 -5.56 16.26 -11.75
C GLN A 121 -6.67 15.91 -10.75
N LYS A 122 -7.42 14.82 -10.91
CA LYS A 122 -8.52 14.36 -10.03
C LYS A 122 -8.13 14.35 -8.55
N PRO A 123 -6.99 13.74 -8.14
CA PRO A 123 -6.54 13.81 -6.74
C PRO A 123 -6.28 15.25 -6.28
N MET A 124 -5.66 16.06 -7.12
CA MET A 124 -5.30 17.45 -6.78
C MET A 124 -6.53 18.37 -6.73
N ASN A 125 -7.51 18.17 -7.61
CA ASN A 125 -8.80 18.88 -7.59
C ASN A 125 -9.65 18.45 -6.40
N LYS A 126 -9.68 17.15 -6.08
CA LYS A 126 -10.39 16.63 -4.90
C LYS A 126 -9.81 17.24 -3.62
N ARG A 127 -8.48 17.25 -3.50
CA ARG A 127 -7.75 17.93 -2.41
C ARG A 127 -8.06 19.42 -2.27
N LYS A 128 -8.44 20.13 -3.33
CA LYS A 128 -8.82 21.55 -3.25
C LYS A 128 -10.18 21.74 -2.59
N SER A 129 -11.02 20.71 -2.55
CA SER A 129 -12.21 20.73 -1.70
C SER A 129 -11.78 20.68 -0.22
N GLU A 130 -12.48 21.41 0.64
CA GLU A 130 -12.20 21.46 2.09
C GLU A 130 -13.44 21.13 2.94
N LYS A 131 -14.49 20.61 2.29
CA LYS A 131 -15.79 20.39 2.91
C LYS A 131 -16.33 18.98 2.69
N ASP A 132 -15.53 18.10 2.10
CA ASP A 132 -15.99 16.77 1.71
C ASP A 132 -16.28 15.92 2.97
N PHE A 133 -15.50 16.07 4.04
CA PHE A 133 -15.79 15.44 5.33
C PHE A 133 -17.10 15.96 5.96
N GLU A 134 -17.39 17.26 5.87
CA GLU A 134 -18.63 17.82 6.40
C GLU A 134 -19.85 17.46 5.54
N GLU A 135 -19.65 17.31 4.24
CA GLU A 135 -20.67 16.82 3.31
C GLU A 135 -21.02 15.35 3.62
N ILE A 136 -20.02 14.47 3.72
CA ILE A 136 -20.22 13.07 4.14
C ILE A 136 -21.00 13.00 5.46
N LYS A 137 -20.68 13.87 6.44
CA LYS A 137 -21.40 13.91 7.72
C LYS A 137 -22.88 14.25 7.58
N LYS A 138 -23.22 15.23 6.74
CA LYS A 138 -24.62 15.61 6.46
C LYS A 138 -25.37 14.46 5.80
N ASN A 139 -24.65 13.73 4.97
CA ASN A 139 -25.16 12.68 4.13
C ASN A 139 -25.30 11.30 4.83
N MET A 140 -24.76 11.15 6.05
CA MET A 140 -24.63 9.84 6.70
C MET A 140 -25.94 9.06 6.83
N GLU A 141 -27.06 9.71 7.15
CA GLU A 141 -28.32 8.98 7.36
C GLU A 141 -28.91 8.45 6.05
N ASP A 142 -28.84 9.23 4.97
CA ASP A 142 -29.25 8.80 3.65
C ASP A 142 -28.37 7.64 3.16
N SER A 143 -27.06 7.75 3.35
CA SER A 143 -26.10 6.69 3.00
C SER A 143 -26.34 5.41 3.83
N ARG A 144 -26.76 5.53 5.10
CA ARG A 144 -27.18 4.38 5.93
C ARG A 144 -28.42 3.71 5.39
N ASN A 145 -29.43 4.48 5.00
CA ASN A 145 -30.66 3.94 4.45
C ASN A 145 -30.40 3.21 3.14
N PHE A 146 -29.61 3.81 2.23
CA PHE A 146 -29.20 3.17 0.99
C PHE A 146 -28.46 1.84 1.24
N VAL A 147 -27.48 1.83 2.15
CA VAL A 147 -26.67 0.63 2.43
C VAL A 147 -27.45 -0.47 3.16
N ARG A 148 -28.44 -0.13 4.00
CA ARG A 148 -29.28 -1.11 4.71
C ARG A 148 -30.04 -2.02 3.74
N GLU A 149 -30.49 -1.49 2.62
CA GLU A 149 -31.30 -2.23 1.63
C GLU A 149 -30.46 -3.19 0.77
N ILE A 150 -29.15 -2.98 0.67
CA ILE A 150 -28.26 -3.79 -0.17
C ILE A 150 -27.93 -5.12 0.52
N LYS A 151 -28.05 -6.22 -0.24
CA LYS A 151 -27.55 -7.56 0.13
C LYS A 151 -26.20 -7.77 -0.53
N PHE A 152 -25.10 -7.47 0.17
CA PHE A 152 -23.77 -7.46 -0.42
C PHE A 152 -23.26 -8.84 -0.83
N LYS A 153 -23.73 -9.88 -0.14
CA LYS A 153 -23.45 -11.28 -0.52
C LYS A 153 -23.92 -11.62 -1.94
N ASP A 154 -24.99 -10.99 -2.43
CA ASP A 154 -25.63 -11.32 -3.72
C ASP A 154 -25.05 -10.50 -4.88
N ILE A 155 -24.16 -9.53 -4.60
CA ILE A 155 -23.52 -8.71 -5.64
C ILE A 155 -22.50 -9.54 -6.41
N ILE A 156 -22.70 -9.61 -7.72
CA ILE A 156 -21.78 -10.11 -8.73
C ILE A 156 -21.46 -8.98 -9.72
N TYR A 157 -20.35 -9.09 -10.45
CA TYR A 157 -20.01 -8.18 -11.53
C TYR A 157 -19.64 -8.98 -12.77
N ASP A 158 -20.50 -8.91 -13.79
CA ASP A 158 -20.40 -9.74 -14.98
C ASP A 158 -19.04 -9.53 -15.68
N ASN A 159 -18.42 -10.63 -16.13
CA ASN A 159 -17.12 -10.67 -16.81
C ASN A 159 -15.87 -10.38 -15.95
N TYR A 160 -16.01 -10.29 -14.63
CA TYR A 160 -14.88 -10.05 -13.73
C TYR A 160 -14.90 -11.00 -12.53
N ASP A 161 -13.74 -11.58 -12.23
CA ASP A 161 -13.61 -12.43 -11.05
C ASP A 161 -13.51 -11.60 -9.77
N GLN A 162 -14.11 -12.14 -8.70
CA GLN A 162 -13.91 -11.59 -7.37
C GLN A 162 -12.47 -11.88 -6.93
N THR A 163 -11.72 -10.83 -6.62
CA THR A 163 -10.38 -10.97 -6.03
C THR A 163 -10.45 -11.75 -4.73
N GLU A 164 -9.53 -12.71 -4.58
CA GLU A 164 -9.43 -13.50 -3.36
C GLU A 164 -8.54 -12.80 -2.33
N PHE A 165 -8.80 -13.07 -1.05
CA PHE A 165 -7.85 -12.71 0.00
C PHE A 165 -6.64 -13.65 -0.10
N ASP A 166 -5.43 -13.13 0.05
CA ASP A 166 -4.16 -13.87 -0.16
C ASP A 166 -3.89 -15.00 0.86
N GLY A 167 -4.78 -15.16 1.83
CA GLY A 167 -4.69 -16.15 2.90
C GLY A 167 -3.68 -15.76 3.98
N TRP A 168 -3.14 -14.54 3.96
CA TRP A 168 -2.11 -14.15 4.91
C TRP A 168 -2.66 -14.13 6.35
N PRO A 169 -2.09 -14.92 7.29
CA PRO A 169 -2.73 -15.17 8.59
C PRO A 169 -2.52 -14.05 9.62
N ILE A 170 -1.82 -12.97 9.25
CA ILE A 170 -1.48 -11.82 10.11
C ILE A 170 -1.99 -10.51 9.50
N ILE A 171 -2.43 -9.55 10.31
CA ILE A 171 -2.65 -8.19 9.79
C ILE A 171 -1.29 -7.52 9.65
N SER A 172 -0.90 -7.20 8.41
CA SER A 172 0.41 -6.63 8.06
C SER A 172 0.90 -5.61 9.10
N PRO A 173 2.16 -5.68 9.56
CA PRO A 173 2.75 -4.69 10.47
C PRO A 173 2.70 -3.26 9.92
N MET A 174 2.58 -3.13 8.60
CA MET A 174 2.37 -1.82 7.99
C MET A 174 1.07 -1.20 8.52
N TYR A 175 -0.02 -1.95 8.68
CA TYR A 175 -1.33 -1.43 9.07
C TYR A 175 -1.41 -1.23 10.59
N SER A 176 -0.80 -0.17 11.10
CA SER A 176 -0.70 0.05 12.54
C SER A 176 -1.99 0.51 13.21
N ARG A 177 -3.00 0.97 12.46
CA ARG A 177 -4.26 1.53 12.97
C ARG A 177 -5.46 1.18 12.09
N PHE A 178 -6.67 1.25 12.66
CA PHE A 178 -7.95 0.86 12.08
C PHE A 178 -8.86 2.04 11.73
N LEU A 179 -8.69 3.24 12.29
CA LEU A 179 -9.46 4.42 11.86
C LEU A 179 -9.44 4.64 10.33
N PRO A 180 -8.32 4.44 9.61
CA PRO A 180 -8.32 4.53 8.14
C PRO A 180 -9.31 3.59 7.46
N ALA A 181 -9.52 2.38 8.01
CA ALA A 181 -10.52 1.44 7.49
C ALA A 181 -11.94 1.96 7.71
N LYS A 182 -12.20 2.61 8.86
CA LYS A 182 -13.52 3.20 9.12
C LYS A 182 -13.85 4.34 8.17
N ILE A 183 -12.89 5.23 7.94
CA ILE A 183 -13.02 6.33 6.97
C ILE A 183 -13.33 5.76 5.58
N ALA A 184 -12.55 4.76 5.14
CA ALA A 184 -12.77 4.11 3.87
C ALA A 184 -14.17 3.51 3.70
N VAL A 185 -14.70 2.74 4.67
CA VAL A 185 -16.05 2.17 4.52
C VAL A 185 -17.15 3.23 4.53
N ILE A 186 -16.96 4.34 5.27
CA ILE A 186 -17.88 5.48 5.24
C ILE A 186 -17.84 6.16 3.87
N THR A 187 -16.66 6.46 3.36
CA THR A 187 -16.50 7.08 2.03
C THR A 187 -17.09 6.19 0.94
N LEU A 188 -16.84 4.88 0.99
CA LEU A 188 -17.38 3.95 0.01
C LEU A 188 -18.91 3.91 0.04
N ALA A 189 -19.52 3.86 1.22
CA ALA A 189 -20.97 3.90 1.40
C ALA A 189 -21.59 5.21 0.88
N ASP A 190 -20.92 6.33 1.10
CA ASP A 190 -21.37 7.63 0.61
C ASP A 190 -21.35 7.71 -0.92
N MET A 191 -20.24 7.24 -1.53
CA MET A 191 -20.13 7.13 -2.99
C MET A 191 -21.20 6.20 -3.59
N MET A 192 -21.53 5.10 -2.90
CA MET A 192 -22.61 4.19 -3.30
C MET A 192 -23.97 4.88 -3.36
N ARG A 193 -24.29 5.67 -2.33
CA ARG A 193 -25.52 6.46 -2.27
C ARG A 193 -25.55 7.51 -3.37
N ASP A 194 -24.47 8.26 -3.56
CA ASP A 194 -24.37 9.32 -4.57
C ASP A 194 -24.58 8.80 -5.99
N ARG A 195 -23.97 7.64 -6.30
CA ARG A 195 -24.11 7.01 -7.62
C ARG A 195 -25.36 6.16 -7.76
N LYS A 196 -26.10 5.95 -6.67
CA LYS A 196 -27.19 4.98 -6.59
C LYS A 196 -26.77 3.59 -7.09
N SER A 197 -25.53 3.20 -6.77
CA SER A 197 -24.93 1.95 -7.24
C SER A 197 -24.15 1.28 -6.11
N PRO A 198 -24.31 -0.03 -5.89
CA PRO A 198 -23.53 -0.78 -4.91
C PRO A 198 -22.11 -1.11 -5.43
N LEU A 199 -21.78 -0.79 -6.68
CA LEU A 199 -20.46 -0.99 -7.28
C LEU A 199 -19.84 0.37 -7.60
N ILE A 200 -18.65 0.59 -7.03
CA ILE A 200 -17.89 1.84 -7.16
C ILE A 200 -16.58 1.58 -7.87
N ASP A 201 -16.10 2.57 -8.61
CA ASP A 201 -14.78 2.52 -9.24
C ASP A 201 -13.67 2.49 -8.19
N PHE A 202 -12.76 1.51 -8.28
CA PHE A 202 -11.79 1.25 -7.21
C PHE A 202 -10.73 2.35 -7.07
N GLU A 203 -10.18 2.87 -8.17
CA GLU A 203 -9.17 3.93 -8.08
C GLU A 203 -9.82 5.26 -7.67
N GLU A 204 -11.03 5.54 -8.15
CA GLU A 204 -11.76 6.71 -7.71
C GLU A 204 -12.10 6.65 -6.21
N PHE A 205 -12.52 5.49 -5.71
CA PHE A 205 -12.71 5.26 -4.27
C PHE A 205 -11.44 5.57 -3.48
N LYS A 206 -10.28 5.08 -3.92
CA LYS A 206 -9.00 5.31 -3.22
C LYS A 206 -8.65 6.80 -3.14
N ILE A 207 -8.97 7.57 -4.19
CA ILE A 207 -8.77 9.03 -4.21
C ILE A 207 -9.68 9.70 -3.18
N ASN A 208 -10.97 9.40 -3.22
CA ASN A 208 -11.96 9.99 -2.29
C ASN A 208 -11.65 9.61 -0.83
N ALA A 209 -11.34 8.35 -0.56
CA ALA A 209 -11.06 7.89 0.81
C ALA A 209 -9.76 8.51 1.36
N TYR A 210 -8.78 8.76 0.50
CA TYR A 210 -7.55 9.46 0.91
C TYR A 210 -7.82 10.90 1.30
N ASP A 211 -8.58 11.61 0.46
CA ASP A 211 -8.93 13.01 0.66
C ASP A 211 -9.66 13.22 2.00
N ILE A 212 -10.69 12.40 2.27
CA ILE A 212 -11.39 12.43 3.56
C ILE A 212 -10.44 12.12 4.73
N ALA A 213 -9.53 11.14 4.57
CA ALA A 213 -8.57 10.82 5.62
C ALA A 213 -7.60 11.99 5.90
N GLU A 214 -7.23 12.74 4.87
CA GLU A 214 -6.40 13.94 4.98
C GLU A 214 -7.14 15.10 5.67
N GLU A 215 -8.41 15.34 5.31
CA GLU A 215 -9.25 16.35 5.98
C GLU A 215 -9.46 16.03 7.48
N VAL A 216 -9.74 14.76 7.81
CA VAL A 216 -9.85 14.31 9.19
C VAL A 216 -8.53 14.50 9.95
N ALA A 217 -7.40 14.17 9.32
CA ALA A 217 -6.09 14.39 9.92
C ALA A 217 -5.84 15.87 10.23
N ALA A 218 -6.19 16.78 9.30
CA ALA A 218 -6.06 18.21 9.51
C ALA A 218 -6.92 18.71 10.69
N LYS A 219 -8.16 18.22 10.82
CA LYS A 219 -9.06 18.54 11.96
C LYS A 219 -8.49 18.03 13.29
N LEU A 220 -7.98 16.81 13.34
CA LEU A 220 -7.34 16.25 14.53
C LEU A 220 -6.11 17.04 14.95
N ILE A 221 -5.24 17.40 14.00
CA ILE A 221 -4.05 18.22 14.28
C ILE A 221 -4.44 19.59 14.86
N LYS A 222 -5.47 20.25 14.30
CA LYS A 222 -6.00 21.52 14.82
C LYS A 222 -6.52 21.35 16.26
N TYR A 223 -7.30 20.31 16.52
CA TYR A 223 -7.81 19.99 17.86
C TYR A 223 -6.68 19.74 18.88
N GLU A 224 -5.70 18.89 18.54
CA GLU A 224 -4.57 18.57 19.42
C GLU A 224 -3.73 19.81 19.74
N THR A 225 -3.55 20.70 18.76
CA THR A 225 -2.80 21.94 18.91
C THR A 225 -3.53 22.92 19.82
N ALA A 226 -4.84 23.11 19.60
CA ALA A 226 -5.68 23.97 20.44
C ALA A 226 -5.71 23.48 21.91
N ASN A 227 -5.70 22.17 22.13
CA ASN A 227 -5.70 21.55 23.45
C ASN A 227 -4.30 21.30 24.04
N LYS A 228 -3.23 21.78 23.38
CA LYS A 228 -1.83 21.65 23.83
C LYS A 228 -1.43 20.20 24.16
N ILE A 229 -1.95 19.23 23.41
CA ILE A 229 -1.65 17.81 23.62
C ILE A 229 -0.18 17.54 23.27
N LYS A 230 0.60 17.10 24.27
CA LYS A 230 2.02 16.76 24.09
C LYS A 230 2.17 15.60 23.11
N ARG A 231 3.28 15.56 22.36
CA ARG A 231 3.56 14.51 21.38
C ARG A 231 3.43 13.09 21.94
N SER A 232 3.86 12.86 23.19
CA SER A 232 3.74 11.56 23.85
C SER A 232 2.30 11.14 24.15
N HIS A 233 1.37 12.09 24.17
CA HIS A 233 -0.06 11.89 24.46
C HIS A 233 -0.93 11.99 23.19
N LYS A 234 -0.32 12.31 22.03
CA LYS A 234 -1.04 12.37 20.75
C LYS A 234 -1.47 10.97 20.34
N LYS A 235 -2.73 10.82 19.95
CA LYS A 235 -3.24 9.53 19.50
C LYS A 235 -2.74 9.28 18.09
N SER A 236 -1.98 8.20 17.92
CA SER A 236 -1.63 7.74 16.58
C SER A 236 -2.90 7.16 15.93
N THR A 237 -3.34 7.78 14.85
CA THR A 237 -4.56 7.42 14.11
C THR A 237 -4.27 6.74 12.78
N GLY A 238 -3.00 6.66 12.39
CA GLY A 238 -2.56 6.05 11.13
C GLY A 238 -2.97 6.81 9.87
N LEU A 239 -3.54 8.01 10.01
CA LEU A 239 -3.97 8.91 8.94
C LEU A 239 -2.79 9.53 8.19
N PRO A 240 -2.99 9.99 6.93
CA PRO A 240 -1.90 10.60 6.19
C PRO A 240 -1.54 11.94 6.81
N LYS A 241 -0.29 12.37 6.62
CA LYS A 241 0.12 13.73 6.97
C LYS A 241 -0.49 14.67 5.92
N PRO A 242 -1.27 15.69 6.32
CA PRO A 242 -1.74 16.70 5.39
C PRO A 242 -0.56 17.45 4.78
N TYR A 243 -0.60 17.64 3.47
CA TYR A 243 0.35 18.52 2.78
C TYR A 243 -0.22 19.92 2.63
N ASP A 244 0.67 20.86 2.38
CA ASP A 244 0.27 22.22 2.02
C ASP A 244 -0.43 22.17 0.65
N LYS A 245 -1.64 22.72 0.59
CA LYS A 245 -2.49 22.71 -0.60
C LYS A 245 -2.15 23.88 -1.56
N GLU A 246 -1.33 24.83 -1.12
CA GLU A 246 -0.90 25.99 -1.94
C GLU A 246 0.19 25.64 -2.96
N PHE A 247 0.86 24.50 -2.80
CA PHE A 247 1.95 24.06 -3.67
C PHE A 247 1.59 22.77 -4.40
N ASP A 248 2.14 22.61 -5.61
CA ASP A 248 2.04 21.36 -6.34
C ASP A 248 2.71 20.23 -5.55
N MET A 249 2.10 19.05 -5.62
CA MET A 249 2.59 17.87 -4.91
C MET A 249 3.95 17.46 -5.47
N THR A 250 4.94 17.29 -4.61
CA THR A 250 6.26 16.79 -5.05
C THR A 250 6.20 15.29 -5.34
N ASP A 251 7.11 14.77 -6.17
CA ASP A 251 7.19 13.33 -6.47
C ASP A 251 7.25 12.45 -5.22
N ASP A 252 8.01 12.89 -4.21
CA ASP A 252 8.12 12.24 -2.91
C ASP A 252 6.79 12.16 -2.16
N GLN A 253 5.96 13.20 -2.28
CA GLN A 253 4.64 13.25 -1.67
C GLN A 253 3.67 12.35 -2.43
N SER A 254 3.72 12.35 -3.76
CA SER A 254 2.94 11.46 -4.64
C SER A 254 3.21 9.99 -4.34
N ILE A 255 4.50 9.62 -4.17
CA ILE A 255 4.90 8.26 -3.78
C ILE A 255 4.35 7.89 -2.39
N LYS A 256 4.41 8.82 -1.42
CA LYS A 256 3.88 8.57 -0.06
C LYS A 256 2.36 8.41 -0.06
N GLU A 257 1.66 9.21 -0.83
CA GLU A 257 0.22 9.09 -1.02
C GLU A 257 -0.14 7.74 -1.65
N LEU A 258 0.51 7.35 -2.75
CA LEU A 258 0.28 6.06 -3.40
C LEU A 258 0.53 4.90 -2.44
N ARG A 259 1.63 4.94 -1.67
CA ARG A 259 1.92 3.94 -0.64
C ARG A 259 0.84 3.89 0.43
N TYR A 260 0.33 5.04 0.88
CA TYR A 260 -0.75 5.10 1.84
C TYR A 260 -2.04 4.46 1.29
N LYS A 261 -2.45 4.85 0.08
CA LYS A 261 -3.67 4.32 -0.58
C LYS A 261 -3.57 2.81 -0.74
N ASN A 262 -2.46 2.30 -1.29
CA ASN A 262 -2.25 0.87 -1.46
C ASN A 262 -2.23 0.11 -0.14
N LYS A 263 -1.67 0.73 0.91
CA LYS A 263 -1.58 0.15 2.24
C LYS A 263 -2.96 0.03 2.91
N TYR A 264 -3.73 1.10 2.97
CA TYR A 264 -4.98 1.11 3.75
C TYR A 264 -6.22 0.74 2.94
N PHE A 265 -6.33 1.23 1.70
CA PHE A 265 -7.52 1.06 0.86
C PHE A 265 -7.39 -0.09 -0.12
N GLY A 266 -6.15 -0.41 -0.48
CA GLY A 266 -5.76 -1.65 -1.10
C GLY A 266 -5.13 -1.51 -2.47
N LYS A 267 -4.60 -2.64 -2.96
CA LYS A 267 -3.98 -2.79 -4.27
C LYS A 267 -4.34 -4.16 -4.84
N VAL A 268 -4.82 -4.17 -6.08
CA VAL A 268 -4.98 -5.42 -6.83
C VAL A 268 -3.60 -5.88 -7.31
N THR A 269 -3.27 -7.14 -7.04
CA THR A 269 -2.01 -7.77 -7.43
C THR A 269 -2.30 -9.10 -8.14
N LYS A 270 -1.53 -9.41 -9.18
CA LYS A 270 -1.55 -10.73 -9.82
C LYS A 270 -0.59 -11.64 -9.04
N ARG A 271 -1.07 -12.80 -8.57
CA ARG A 271 -0.24 -13.82 -7.91
C ARG A 271 0.13 -14.96 -8.87
N THR A 272 -0.76 -15.28 -9.80
CA THR A 272 -0.57 -16.22 -10.92
C THR A 272 -1.23 -15.65 -12.18
N GLU A 273 -1.14 -16.36 -13.31
CA GLU A 273 -1.85 -16.00 -14.55
C GLU A 273 -3.38 -15.92 -14.37
N THR A 274 -3.92 -16.64 -13.38
CA THR A 274 -5.38 -16.80 -13.17
C THR A 274 -5.89 -16.19 -11.87
N ALA A 275 -5.05 -15.97 -10.84
CA ALA A 275 -5.51 -15.55 -9.51
C ALA A 275 -5.07 -14.12 -9.18
N THR A 276 -6.07 -13.26 -8.94
CA THR A 276 -5.91 -11.86 -8.56
C THR A 276 -6.27 -11.67 -7.08
N HIS A 277 -5.42 -10.95 -6.35
CA HIS A 277 -5.58 -10.76 -4.91
C HIS A 277 -5.66 -9.29 -4.55
N LEU A 278 -6.48 -8.99 -3.55
CA LEU A 278 -6.57 -7.65 -2.97
C LEU A 278 -5.72 -7.57 -1.71
N ASP A 279 -4.59 -6.89 -1.81
CA ASP A 279 -3.79 -6.51 -0.65
C ASP A 279 -4.36 -5.23 -0.02
N GLY A 280 -4.23 -5.07 1.29
CA GLY A 280 -4.64 -3.86 2.00
C GLY A 280 -5.31 -4.13 3.36
N LEU A 281 -5.48 -3.07 4.16
CA LEU A 281 -6.16 -3.20 5.45
C LEU A 281 -7.63 -3.63 5.28
N LEU A 282 -8.35 -3.07 4.29
CA LEU A 282 -9.77 -3.40 4.09
C LEU A 282 -10.01 -4.87 3.76
N SER A 283 -9.18 -5.47 2.90
CA SER A 283 -9.24 -6.91 2.60
C SER A 283 -8.77 -7.77 3.77
N SER A 284 -7.74 -7.33 4.49
CA SER A 284 -7.23 -7.99 5.71
C SER A 284 -8.28 -8.06 6.83
N LEU A 285 -9.25 -7.15 6.84
CA LEU A 285 -10.38 -7.16 7.78
C LEU A 285 -11.65 -7.77 7.19
N GLY A 286 -11.61 -8.17 5.92
CA GLY A 286 -12.76 -8.72 5.20
C GLY A 286 -13.91 -7.72 5.05
N LEU A 287 -13.61 -6.42 4.94
CA LEU A 287 -14.62 -5.34 4.89
C LEU A 287 -15.10 -5.02 3.47
N VAL A 288 -14.30 -5.36 2.46
CA VAL A 288 -14.60 -5.07 1.05
C VAL A 288 -14.31 -6.28 0.19
N LYS A 289 -14.96 -6.34 -0.98
CA LYS A 289 -14.58 -7.22 -2.09
C LYS A 289 -14.37 -6.38 -3.34
N VAL A 290 -13.42 -6.80 -4.16
CA VAL A 290 -13.07 -6.13 -5.43
C VAL A 290 -13.26 -7.13 -6.57
N PHE A 291 -13.85 -6.67 -7.67
CA PHE A 291 -13.99 -7.40 -8.92
C PHE A 291 -12.98 -6.83 -9.93
N SER A 292 -12.13 -7.67 -10.52
CA SER A 292 -11.04 -7.24 -11.40
C SER A 292 -10.61 -8.34 -12.38
N ASP A 293 -10.10 -7.93 -13.53
CA ASP A 293 -9.44 -8.74 -14.57
C ASP A 293 -7.93 -8.86 -14.32
N GLY A 294 -7.50 -8.47 -13.12
CA GLY A 294 -6.11 -8.40 -12.69
C GLY A 294 -5.44 -7.07 -12.90
N PHE A 295 -6.17 -6.04 -13.35
CA PHE A 295 -5.71 -4.66 -13.36
C PHE A 295 -6.60 -3.76 -12.49
N SER A 296 -5.98 -2.86 -11.71
CA SER A 296 -6.73 -1.99 -10.79
C SER A 296 -7.54 -0.91 -11.52
N LYS A 297 -7.15 -0.53 -12.74
CA LYS A 297 -7.81 0.54 -13.53
C LYS A 297 -9.24 0.20 -13.95
N HIS A 298 -9.60 -1.08 -14.03
CA HIS A 298 -10.95 -1.53 -14.36
C HIS A 298 -11.69 -2.14 -13.17
N ALA A 299 -11.04 -2.14 -11.99
CA ALA A 299 -11.55 -2.81 -10.83
C ALA A 299 -12.75 -2.06 -10.23
N LYS A 300 -13.76 -2.82 -9.80
CA LYS A 300 -14.90 -2.31 -9.04
C LYS A 300 -14.83 -2.81 -7.61
N ILE A 301 -15.17 -1.95 -6.66
CA ILE A 301 -15.17 -2.24 -5.23
C ILE A 301 -16.59 -2.15 -4.67
N THR A 302 -16.88 -3.04 -3.72
CA THR A 302 -18.09 -2.98 -2.90
C THR A 302 -17.80 -3.45 -1.47
N LEU A 303 -18.75 -3.26 -0.55
CA LEU A 303 -18.63 -3.74 0.82
C LEU A 303 -18.89 -5.25 0.87
N THR A 304 -18.38 -5.91 1.91
CA THR A 304 -18.91 -7.20 2.35
C THR A 304 -20.02 -6.99 3.38
N GLU A 305 -20.67 -8.06 3.84
CA GLU A 305 -21.60 -7.97 4.99
C GLU A 305 -20.88 -7.46 6.27
N ASN A 306 -19.62 -7.84 6.47
CA ASN A 306 -18.82 -7.27 7.57
C ASN A 306 -18.54 -5.77 7.34
N GLY A 307 -18.26 -5.36 6.11
CA GLY A 307 -18.13 -3.95 5.72
C GLY A 307 -19.37 -3.14 6.02
N LYS A 308 -20.55 -3.65 5.63
CA LYS A 308 -21.86 -3.07 5.93
C LYS A 308 -22.06 -2.93 7.44
N ASN A 309 -21.89 -4.01 8.19
CA ASN A 309 -22.08 -4.00 9.64
C ASN A 309 -21.13 -3.01 10.32
N PHE A 310 -19.87 -2.97 9.90
CA PHE A 310 -18.89 -2.04 10.44
C PHE A 310 -19.23 -0.58 10.10
N TYR A 311 -19.67 -0.31 8.88
CA TYR A 311 -20.12 1.03 8.46
C TYR A 311 -21.28 1.53 9.32
N LEU A 312 -22.28 0.68 9.59
CA LEU A 312 -23.49 1.05 10.34
C LEU A 312 -23.23 1.42 11.81
N LEU A 313 -22.09 1.04 12.38
CA LEU A 313 -21.69 1.47 13.71
C LEU A 313 -21.37 2.97 13.74
N ASN A 314 -21.73 3.66 14.83
CA ASN A 314 -21.35 5.06 15.02
C ASN A 314 -19.85 5.19 15.27
N ASN A 315 -19.21 6.16 14.61
CA ASN A 315 -17.82 6.52 14.86
C ASN A 315 -17.71 7.85 15.62
N PRO A 316 -16.90 7.95 16.69
CA PRO A 316 -16.76 9.17 17.47
C PRO A 316 -16.27 10.38 16.65
N VAL A 317 -15.31 10.18 15.74
CA VAL A 317 -14.74 11.26 14.92
C VAL A 317 -15.80 11.90 14.03
N PHE A 318 -16.63 11.08 13.38
CA PHE A 318 -17.75 11.57 12.56
C PHE A 318 -18.89 12.16 13.40
N GLY A 319 -19.02 11.74 14.67
CA GLY A 319 -19.87 12.37 15.67
C GLY A 319 -19.30 13.63 16.33
N GLY A 320 -18.11 14.10 15.93
CA GLY A 320 -17.47 15.31 16.44
C GLY A 320 -16.60 15.12 17.69
N LYS A 321 -16.46 13.89 18.21
CA LYS A 321 -15.57 13.55 19.33
C LYS A 321 -14.18 13.18 18.79
N LEU A 322 -13.29 14.16 18.79
CA LEU A 322 -11.93 14.04 18.23
C LEU A 322 -10.90 13.45 19.20
N ASP A 323 -11.29 13.23 20.46
CA ASP A 323 -10.47 12.57 21.46
C ASP A 323 -10.53 11.04 21.38
N GLN A 324 -11.38 10.46 20.52
CA GLN A 324 -11.55 9.01 20.36
C GLN A 324 -11.55 8.62 18.88
N SER A 325 -10.74 7.61 18.51
CA SER A 325 -10.67 7.12 17.13
C SER A 325 -11.77 6.11 16.81
N LEU A 326 -12.08 5.22 17.74
CA LEU A 326 -13.08 4.16 17.61
C LEU A 326 -14.05 4.21 18.79
N SER A 327 -15.31 3.85 18.55
CA SER A 327 -16.28 3.58 19.61
C SER A 327 -16.03 2.20 20.25
N LYS A 328 -16.71 1.94 21.38
CA LYS A 328 -16.64 0.63 22.05
C LYS A 328 -17.23 -0.47 21.16
N GLU A 329 -18.32 -0.16 20.48
CA GLU A 329 -19.02 -1.06 19.57
C GLU A 329 -18.14 -1.41 18.36
N GLU A 330 -17.45 -0.41 17.78
CA GLU A 330 -16.48 -0.61 16.69
C GLU A 330 -15.32 -1.50 17.15
N SER A 331 -14.78 -1.24 18.34
CA SER A 331 -13.66 -2.00 18.89
C SER A 331 -14.04 -3.47 19.16
N MET A 332 -15.24 -3.69 19.71
CA MET A 332 -15.79 -5.03 19.93
C MET A 332 -16.02 -5.76 18.60
N PHE A 333 -16.60 -5.08 17.61
CA PHE A 333 -16.84 -5.67 16.29
C PHE A 333 -15.53 -6.07 15.60
N LEU A 334 -14.54 -5.18 15.54
CA LEU A 334 -13.24 -5.48 14.95
C LEU A 334 -12.57 -6.69 15.62
N THR A 335 -12.64 -6.76 16.95
CA THR A 335 -12.05 -7.84 17.74
C THR A 335 -12.73 -9.18 17.50
N THR A 336 -14.06 -9.21 17.53
CA THR A 336 -14.84 -10.45 17.53
C THR A 336 -15.24 -10.95 16.14
N LYS A 337 -15.23 -10.07 15.12
CA LYS A 337 -15.66 -10.41 13.75
C LYS A 337 -14.55 -10.28 12.71
N CYS A 338 -13.69 -9.26 12.79
CA CYS A 338 -12.66 -9.02 11.78
C CYS A 338 -11.34 -9.74 12.11
N ILE A 339 -10.75 -9.46 13.27
CA ILE A 339 -9.46 -10.05 13.70
C ILE A 339 -9.57 -11.58 13.83
N LEU A 340 -10.73 -12.09 14.20
CA LEU A 340 -11.00 -13.53 14.26
C LEU A 340 -10.73 -14.25 12.93
N GLN A 341 -10.91 -13.58 11.79
CA GLN A 341 -10.62 -14.17 10.47
C GLN A 341 -9.11 -14.31 10.19
N ARG A 342 -8.23 -13.91 11.12
CA ARG A 342 -6.77 -13.98 11.02
C ARG A 342 -6.24 -14.76 12.23
N PRO A 343 -6.22 -16.11 12.18
CA PRO A 343 -5.99 -16.95 13.35
C PRO A 343 -4.67 -16.66 14.08
N LEU A 344 -3.58 -16.48 13.33
CA LEU A 344 -2.28 -16.14 13.91
C LEU A 344 -2.28 -14.73 14.54
N GLN A 345 -2.91 -13.75 13.90
CA GLN A 345 -3.09 -12.42 14.51
C GLN A 345 -3.88 -12.49 15.82
N LEU A 346 -4.97 -13.27 15.85
CA LEU A 346 -5.78 -13.47 17.04
C LEU A 346 -4.96 -14.13 18.15
N LYS A 347 -4.19 -15.18 17.84
CA LYS A 347 -3.30 -15.85 18.81
C LYS A 347 -2.31 -14.86 19.43
N ILE A 348 -1.63 -14.07 18.60
CA ILE A 348 -0.69 -13.04 19.06
C ILE A 348 -1.40 -12.04 19.99
N ASN A 349 -2.56 -11.52 19.58
CA ASN A 349 -3.33 -10.56 20.38
C ASN A 349 -3.72 -11.14 21.74
N LYS A 350 -4.16 -12.40 21.79
CA LYS A 350 -4.56 -13.09 23.03
C LYS A 350 -3.38 -13.22 23.98
N LYS A 351 -2.24 -13.72 23.50
CA LYS A 351 -1.04 -13.90 24.33
C LYS A 351 -0.47 -12.59 24.84
N ILE A 352 -0.40 -11.57 23.99
CA ILE A 352 0.04 -10.22 24.40
C ILE A 352 -0.89 -9.67 25.48
N THR A 353 -2.21 -9.76 25.27
CA THR A 353 -3.19 -9.27 26.24
C THR A 353 -3.06 -10.00 27.59
N LYS A 354 -2.87 -11.32 27.55
CA LYS A 354 -2.61 -12.13 28.74
C LYS A 354 -1.35 -11.65 29.49
N LEU A 355 -0.22 -11.50 28.79
CA LEU A 355 1.02 -11.01 29.39
C LEU A 355 0.83 -9.64 30.05
N VAL A 356 0.17 -8.70 29.36
CA VAL A 356 -0.10 -7.36 29.91
C VAL A 356 -1.02 -7.42 31.12
N SER A 357 -1.98 -8.35 31.15
CA SER A 357 -2.90 -8.52 32.29
C SER A 357 -2.23 -9.12 33.53
N GLU A 358 -1.21 -9.96 33.35
CA GLU A 358 -0.47 -10.63 34.42
C GLU A 358 0.68 -9.75 34.96
N THR A 359 1.05 -8.70 34.24
CA THR A 359 2.16 -7.82 34.62
C THR A 359 1.67 -6.68 35.51
N GLU A 360 2.26 -6.53 36.70
CA GLU A 360 1.95 -5.39 37.58
C GLU A 360 2.40 -4.06 36.95
N HIS A 361 1.46 -3.12 36.82
CA HIS A 361 1.70 -1.79 36.26
C HIS A 361 2.78 -1.03 37.06
N GLY A 362 3.75 -0.43 36.37
CA GLY A 362 4.81 0.36 36.99
C GLY A 362 5.92 -0.44 37.70
N LYS A 363 5.91 -1.77 37.63
CA LYS A 363 6.94 -2.63 38.28
C LYS A 363 7.81 -3.44 37.31
N SER A 364 7.39 -3.63 36.07
CA SER A 364 8.15 -4.45 35.10
C SER A 364 9.19 -3.64 34.32
N PRO A 365 10.40 -4.18 34.05
CA PRO A 365 11.33 -3.62 33.08
C PRO A 365 10.68 -3.50 31.69
N ASP A 366 11.34 -2.80 30.78
CA ASP A 366 10.98 -2.72 29.35
C ASP A 366 10.50 -4.08 28.80
N MET A 367 9.17 -4.28 28.69
CA MET A 367 8.55 -5.55 28.28
C MET A 367 8.70 -5.84 26.79
N THR A 368 9.39 -4.98 26.04
CA THR A 368 9.54 -5.12 24.59
C THR A 368 10.15 -6.46 24.20
N GLY A 369 11.15 -6.94 24.95
CA GLY A 369 11.76 -8.25 24.73
C GLY A 369 10.78 -9.41 24.94
N ASP A 370 9.97 -9.37 26.00
CA ASP A 370 8.98 -10.41 26.29
C ASP A 370 7.86 -10.42 25.24
N LEU A 371 7.44 -9.24 24.78
CA LEU A 371 6.44 -9.10 23.71
C LEU A 371 6.98 -9.59 22.36
N ASP A 372 8.25 -9.32 22.03
CA ASP A 372 8.90 -9.83 20.83
C ASP A 372 9.02 -11.36 20.90
N LYS A 373 9.31 -11.92 22.08
CA LYS A 373 9.33 -13.37 22.32
C LYS A 373 7.94 -14.00 22.12
N ILE A 374 6.89 -13.39 22.68
CA ILE A 374 5.50 -13.85 22.48
C ILE A 374 5.13 -13.87 21.00
N CYS A 375 5.56 -12.87 20.24
CA CYS A 375 5.34 -12.81 18.81
C CYS A 375 5.94 -14.03 18.09
N VAL A 376 7.19 -14.38 18.39
CA VAL A 376 7.88 -15.55 17.81
C VAL A 376 7.22 -16.86 18.26
N GLU A 377 7.04 -17.05 19.57
CA GLU A 377 6.42 -18.26 20.12
C GLU A 377 5.00 -18.50 19.56
N SER A 378 4.23 -17.43 19.34
CA SER A 378 2.89 -17.53 18.72
C SER A 378 2.96 -18.06 17.28
N ILE A 379 3.96 -17.62 16.50
CA ILE A 379 4.18 -18.10 15.13
C ILE A 379 4.55 -19.58 15.15
N GLU A 380 5.52 -19.95 15.98
CA GLU A 380 5.99 -21.34 16.08
C GLU A 380 4.88 -22.30 16.52
N GLU A 381 4.09 -21.93 17.54
CA GLU A 381 2.94 -22.73 17.97
C GLU A 381 1.87 -22.83 16.89
N PHE A 382 1.59 -21.73 16.18
CA PHE A 382 0.62 -21.76 15.09
C PHE A 382 1.03 -22.73 13.98
N PHE A 383 2.31 -22.81 13.63
CA PHE A 383 2.81 -23.78 12.65
C PHE A 383 2.88 -25.21 13.15
N LYS A 384 3.00 -25.41 14.48
CA LYS A 384 2.85 -26.75 15.08
C LYS A 384 1.41 -27.24 15.01
N GLU A 385 0.45 -26.35 15.25
CA GLU A 385 -0.99 -26.64 15.17
C GLU A 385 -1.50 -26.73 13.73
N ASN A 386 -0.85 -26.02 12.79
CA ASN A 386 -1.22 -25.96 11.37
C ASN A 386 0.00 -26.28 10.48
N PRO A 387 0.44 -27.56 10.43
CA PRO A 387 1.63 -27.94 9.66
C PRO A 387 1.57 -27.60 8.17
N ASP A 388 0.36 -27.63 7.60
CA ASP A 388 0.08 -27.42 6.16
C ASP A 388 -0.26 -25.96 5.81
N GLU A 389 0.03 -24.99 6.69
CA GLU A 389 -0.20 -23.56 6.43
C GLU A 389 0.51 -23.11 5.13
N PRO A 390 -0.23 -22.64 4.09
CA PRO A 390 0.34 -22.29 2.80
C PRO A 390 1.41 -21.19 2.86
N ASN A 391 1.34 -20.29 3.85
CA ASN A 391 2.27 -19.18 4.01
C ASN A 391 3.44 -19.47 4.95
N LYS A 392 3.58 -20.69 5.47
CA LYS A 392 4.59 -21.05 6.48
C LYS A 392 6.01 -20.69 6.06
N ILE A 393 6.45 -21.18 4.90
CA ILE A 393 7.81 -20.92 4.37
C ILE A 393 8.07 -19.42 4.20
N ARG A 394 7.07 -18.68 3.71
CA ARG A 394 7.18 -17.23 3.50
C ARG A 394 7.31 -16.50 4.84
N ILE A 395 6.53 -16.86 5.84
CA ILE A 395 6.62 -16.26 7.18
C ILE A 395 7.94 -16.60 7.87
N GLU A 396 8.40 -17.85 7.80
CA GLU A 396 9.70 -18.28 8.35
C GLU A 396 10.84 -17.46 7.72
N ASN A 397 10.84 -17.27 6.40
CA ASN A 397 11.87 -16.51 5.70
C ASN A 397 11.78 -14.99 5.92
N ASP A 398 10.59 -14.41 5.72
CA ASP A 398 10.40 -12.95 5.68
C ASP A 398 10.25 -12.32 7.06
N ILE A 399 9.80 -13.10 8.06
CA ILE A 399 9.61 -12.62 9.43
C ILE A 399 10.68 -13.17 10.35
N ILE A 400 10.79 -14.49 10.52
CA ILE A 400 11.68 -15.11 11.54
C ILE A 400 13.15 -14.95 11.15
N ALA A 401 13.59 -15.62 10.07
CA ALA A 401 14.99 -15.64 9.64
C ALA A 401 15.51 -14.23 9.29
N LYS A 402 14.66 -13.37 8.73
CA LYS A 402 15.00 -11.96 8.49
C LYS A 402 15.19 -11.19 9.80
N SER A 403 14.36 -11.42 10.82
CA SER A 403 14.53 -10.79 12.14
C SER A 403 15.82 -11.25 12.83
N GLU A 404 16.13 -12.54 12.78
CA GLU A 404 17.37 -13.09 13.36
C GLU A 404 18.63 -12.48 12.72
N ARG A 405 18.68 -12.44 11.38
CA ARG A 405 19.78 -11.81 10.64
C ARG A 405 19.94 -10.34 11.01
N MET A 406 18.83 -9.59 11.09
CA MET A 406 18.86 -8.17 11.45
C MET A 406 19.21 -7.93 12.92
N ASN A 407 18.75 -8.78 13.84
CA ASN A 407 19.10 -8.72 15.26
C ASN A 407 20.59 -8.94 15.49
N THR A 408 21.16 -9.95 14.83
CA THR A 408 22.61 -10.22 14.89
C THR A 408 23.42 -8.99 14.48
N GLU A 409 23.03 -8.32 13.39
CA GLU A 409 23.67 -7.09 12.93
C GLU A 409 23.43 -5.90 13.89
N ASN A 410 22.21 -5.73 14.38
CA ASN A 410 21.87 -4.69 15.35
C ASN A 410 22.66 -4.85 16.66
N GLU A 411 22.82 -6.06 17.17
CA GLU A 411 23.61 -6.36 18.35
C GLU A 411 25.09 -6.05 18.15
N ARG A 412 25.66 -6.38 16.98
CA ARG A 412 27.03 -5.98 16.62
C ARG A 412 27.19 -4.47 16.64
N ILE A 413 26.24 -3.73 16.06
CA ILE A 413 26.26 -2.26 16.06
C ILE A 413 26.13 -1.70 17.48
N ARG A 414 25.19 -2.22 18.29
CA ARG A 414 24.98 -1.80 19.69
C ARG A 414 26.22 -2.08 20.54
N LYS A 415 26.85 -3.25 20.38
CA LYS A 415 28.10 -3.62 21.04
C LYS A 415 29.23 -2.68 20.64
N HIS A 416 29.42 -2.44 19.35
CA HIS A 416 30.46 -1.51 18.86
C HIS A 416 30.27 -0.09 19.41
N LEU A 417 29.03 0.42 19.44
CA LEU A 417 28.68 1.71 20.04
C LEU A 417 28.96 1.77 21.55
N LYS A 418 28.77 0.65 22.27
CA LYS A 418 29.00 0.55 23.71
C LYS A 418 30.50 0.46 24.02
N ASP A 419 31.22 -0.40 23.32
CA ASP A 419 32.65 -0.68 23.54
C ASP A 419 33.53 0.51 23.14
N ASN A 420 33.09 1.33 22.18
CA ASN A 420 33.83 2.50 21.66
C ASN A 420 33.14 3.83 22.00
N LYS A 421 32.41 3.88 23.12
CA LYS A 421 31.59 5.04 23.50
C LYS A 421 32.40 6.33 23.60
N ASP A 422 33.65 6.25 24.08
CA ASP A 422 34.48 7.42 24.34
C ASP A 422 35.45 7.75 23.18
N THR A 423 35.65 6.81 22.25
CA THR A 423 36.56 6.94 21.10
C THR A 423 35.85 7.29 19.79
N LEU A 424 34.61 6.85 19.60
CA LEU A 424 33.82 7.19 18.41
C LEU A 424 33.41 8.67 18.42
N ASP A 425 33.62 9.35 17.30
CA ASP A 425 33.14 10.71 17.12
C ASP A 425 31.60 10.77 16.99
N SER A 426 31.04 11.97 17.07
CA SER A 426 29.59 12.17 16.99
C SER A 426 28.99 11.79 15.62
N LYS A 427 29.72 11.98 14.52
CA LYS A 427 29.26 11.66 13.16
C LYS A 427 29.21 10.15 12.94
N GLU A 428 30.21 9.42 13.42
CA GLU A 428 30.26 7.96 13.35
C GLU A 428 29.18 7.32 14.21
N LYS A 429 28.96 7.83 15.43
CA LYS A 429 27.83 7.41 16.28
C LYS A 429 26.48 7.58 15.57
N ILE A 430 26.28 8.70 14.87
CA ILE A 430 25.05 8.94 14.08
C ILE A 430 24.97 7.95 12.91
N LYS A 431 26.06 7.72 12.18
CA LYS A 431 26.10 6.77 11.04
C LYS A 431 25.76 5.35 11.48
N LEU A 432 26.32 4.90 12.60
CA LEU A 432 26.03 3.58 13.19
C LEU A 432 24.59 3.49 13.68
N ARG A 433 24.07 4.51 14.37
CA ARG A 433 22.66 4.54 14.78
C ARG A 433 21.69 4.52 13.60
N LYS A 434 22.02 5.17 12.48
CA LYS A 434 21.23 5.10 11.24
C LYS A 434 21.22 3.71 10.60
N ARG A 435 22.20 2.86 10.92
CA ARG A 435 22.24 1.46 10.46
C ARG A 435 21.39 0.52 11.31
N LEU A 436 21.04 0.91 12.54
CA LEU A 436 20.09 0.13 13.34
C LEU A 436 18.74 0.13 12.63
N LYS A 437 18.23 -1.06 12.33
CA LYS A 437 16.96 -1.24 11.63
C LYS A 437 15.98 -1.96 12.53
N GLN A 438 14.72 -1.53 12.48
CA GLN A 438 13.64 -2.28 13.09
C GLN A 438 13.49 -3.64 12.40
N THR A 439 13.45 -4.73 13.17
CA THR A 439 13.23 -6.07 12.63
C THR A 439 11.75 -6.31 12.28
N PRO A 440 11.43 -7.30 11.42
CA PRO A 440 10.05 -7.70 11.17
C PRO A 440 9.25 -8.04 12.44
N ILE A 441 9.84 -8.75 13.41
CA ILE A 441 9.20 -9.03 14.71
C ILE A 441 8.95 -7.75 15.51
N GLU A 442 9.95 -6.87 15.63
CA GLU A 442 9.79 -5.58 16.35
C GLU A 442 8.71 -4.70 15.70
N ALA A 443 8.63 -4.71 14.35
CA ALA A 443 7.61 -4.01 13.60
C ALA A 443 6.22 -4.61 13.85
N MET A 444 6.11 -5.95 13.85
CA MET A 444 4.87 -6.66 14.15
C MET A 444 4.38 -6.35 15.57
N ARG A 445 5.24 -6.48 16.58
CA ARG A 445 4.93 -6.10 17.97
C ARG A 445 4.42 -4.66 18.03
N SER A 446 5.16 -3.72 17.46
CA SER A 446 4.80 -2.29 17.50
C SER A 446 3.43 -2.02 16.85
N ALA A 447 3.13 -2.71 15.74
CA ALA A 447 1.83 -2.62 15.08
C ALA A 447 0.71 -3.23 15.92
N VAL A 448 0.92 -4.42 16.51
CA VAL A 448 -0.06 -5.08 17.38
C VAL A 448 -0.38 -4.22 18.59
N MET A 449 0.63 -3.74 19.31
CA MET A 449 0.43 -2.88 20.48
C MET A 449 -0.31 -1.60 20.09
N GLY A 450 0.05 -1.02 18.95
CA GLY A 450 -0.63 0.13 18.39
C GLY A 450 -2.12 -0.10 18.12
N ARG A 451 -2.48 -1.25 17.53
CA ARG A 451 -3.87 -1.63 17.25
C ARG A 451 -4.63 -1.93 18.54
N LEU A 452 -4.05 -2.68 19.48
CA LEU A 452 -4.67 -2.97 20.78
C LEU A 452 -4.91 -1.69 21.59
N THR A 453 -4.03 -0.70 21.46
CA THR A 453 -4.21 0.62 22.07
C THR A 453 -5.39 1.37 21.46
N GLU A 454 -5.50 1.36 20.14
CA GLU A 454 -6.61 2.03 19.43
C GLU A 454 -7.97 1.37 19.71
N LEU A 455 -7.99 0.03 19.84
CA LEU A 455 -9.17 -0.73 20.26
C LEU A 455 -9.55 -0.48 21.72
N GLY A 456 -8.69 0.16 22.53
CA GLY A 456 -8.90 0.36 23.96
C GLY A 456 -8.74 -0.91 24.79
N VAL A 457 -8.03 -1.92 24.30
CA VAL A 457 -7.69 -3.14 25.06
C VAL A 457 -6.56 -2.85 26.04
N VAL A 458 -5.51 -2.19 25.56
CA VAL A 458 -4.33 -1.81 26.34
C VAL A 458 -4.14 -0.30 26.34
N GLU A 459 -3.56 0.23 27.41
CA GLU A 459 -3.01 1.57 27.44
C GLU A 459 -1.50 1.47 27.24
N TRP A 460 -0.94 2.36 26.43
CA TRP A 460 0.50 2.42 26.17
C TRP A 460 1.00 3.82 26.48
N GLU A 461 1.92 3.91 27.45
CA GLU A 461 2.61 5.14 27.81
C GLU A 461 4.12 5.00 27.58
N ILE A 462 4.79 6.11 27.25
CA ILE A 462 6.25 6.18 27.26
C ILE A 462 6.65 6.99 28.49
N ASN A 463 7.30 6.35 29.44
CA ASN A 463 7.68 6.98 30.70
C ASN A 463 8.85 7.98 30.53
N SER A 464 9.22 8.66 31.62
CA SER A 464 10.32 9.65 31.64
C SER A 464 11.69 9.08 31.21
N ASN A 465 11.88 7.76 31.33
CA ASN A 465 13.09 7.05 30.91
C ASN A 465 13.02 6.58 29.44
N SER A 466 12.04 7.06 28.67
CA SER A 466 11.78 6.65 27.28
C SER A 466 11.49 5.14 27.13
N ARG A 467 10.97 4.49 28.18
CA ARG A 467 10.55 3.08 28.14
C ARG A 467 9.06 2.97 27.90
N SER A 468 8.66 1.94 27.18
CA SER A 468 7.25 1.64 26.94
C SER A 468 6.65 0.90 28.13
N GLU A 469 5.57 1.43 28.67
CA GLU A 469 4.78 0.83 29.74
C GLU A 469 3.37 0.52 29.24
N TYR A 470 2.86 -0.64 29.65
CA TYR A 470 1.57 -1.16 29.21
C TYR A 470 0.69 -1.53 30.41
N LYS A 471 -0.63 -1.36 30.27
CA LYS A 471 -1.64 -1.90 31.21
C LYS A 471 -2.93 -2.21 30.46
N ILE A 472 -3.80 -3.01 31.07
CA ILE A 472 -5.15 -3.22 30.54
C ILE A 472 -5.97 -1.93 30.69
N ALA A 473 -6.52 -1.44 29.58
CA ALA A 473 -7.37 -0.25 29.55
C ALA A 473 -8.84 -0.61 29.80
N ASN A 474 -9.32 -1.72 29.23
CA ASN A 474 -10.68 -2.21 29.41
C ASN A 474 -10.66 -3.73 29.65
N LYS A 475 -11.00 -4.13 30.88
CA LYS A 475 -11.00 -5.52 31.30
C LYS A 475 -12.04 -6.37 30.57
N GLU A 476 -13.25 -5.86 30.37
CA GLU A 476 -14.32 -6.57 29.67
C GLU A 476 -13.93 -6.89 28.22
N LEU A 477 -13.32 -5.93 27.52
CA LEU A 477 -12.85 -6.13 26.15
C LEU A 477 -11.63 -7.06 26.08
N ALA A 478 -10.71 -6.94 27.03
CA ALA A 478 -9.56 -7.84 27.16
C ALA A 478 -10.01 -9.29 27.41
N ASP A 479 -10.92 -9.50 28.35
CA ASP A 479 -11.50 -10.80 28.68
C ASP A 479 -12.26 -11.36 27.47
N SER A 480 -13.03 -10.52 26.77
CA SER A 480 -13.72 -10.91 25.53
C SER A 480 -12.73 -11.43 24.49
N LEU A 481 -11.65 -10.69 24.21
CA LEU A 481 -10.59 -11.09 23.28
C LEU A 481 -9.94 -12.42 23.69
N MET A 482 -9.60 -12.58 24.97
CA MET A 482 -8.96 -13.80 25.49
C MET A 482 -9.89 -15.03 25.43
N ASN A 483 -11.20 -14.83 25.54
CA ASN A 483 -12.19 -15.91 25.55
C ASN A 483 -12.72 -16.28 24.16
N ILE A 484 -12.34 -15.58 23.09
CA ILE A 484 -12.68 -15.97 21.72
C ILE A 484 -12.10 -17.36 21.43
N LYS A 485 -12.98 -18.30 21.06
CA LYS A 485 -12.60 -19.63 20.59
C LYS A 485 -12.08 -19.52 19.16
N ILE A 486 -10.91 -20.11 18.91
CA ILE A 486 -10.41 -20.34 17.56
C ILE A 486 -11.11 -21.62 17.13
N ASN A 487 -11.99 -21.52 16.13
CA ASN A 487 -12.66 -22.68 15.54
C ASN A 487 -11.76 -23.32 14.49
#